data_AF-A0A3D2CGB3-F1
#
_entry.id   AF-A0A3D2CGB3-F1
#
_cell.length_a   1.000
_cell.length_b   1.000
_cell.length_c   1.000
_cell.angle_alpha   90.00
_cell.angle_beta   90.00
_cell.angle_gamma   90.00
#
_symmetry.space_group_name_H-M   'P 1'
#
loop_
_entity.id
_entity.type
_entity.pdbx_description
1 polymer ?
#
loop_
_entity_poly.entity_id
_entity_poly.type
_entity_poly.pdbx_seq_one_letter_code
_entity_poly.pdbx_strand_id
1 'polypeptide(L)'
;MKKRELDAIQKFVSNTGATDLFAYFEVARDADIETVEAAVRRKRAWAQGQQANPKYRQTAIWVIKNVGLCKRALGSERGAYVGEITKAAQSGALEVLGNVLDGAVYDHKLSAEREEAVLDRGVQLGLPDTVVERYIEDYLDRHDARRASPPEFVDLYEVLGVDPDASSAEIQQAVARGLDQAQGLNA
;
A
#
# COMPACT_ATOMS: atom_id res chain seq x y z
N MET A 1 -11.48 13.89 12.64
CA MET A 1 -11.09 15.19 12.06
C MET A 1 -11.83 15.47 10.77
N LYS A 2 -12.22 16.72 10.51
CA LYS A 2 -13.00 17.10 9.32
C LYS A 2 -12.06 17.38 8.12
N LYS A 3 -12.53 17.11 6.89
CA LYS A 3 -11.77 17.37 5.65
C LYS A 3 -11.17 18.77 5.58
N ARG A 4 -11.98 19.80 5.85
CA ARG A 4 -11.54 21.21 5.87
C ARG A 4 -10.37 21.47 6.84
N GLU A 5 -10.31 20.74 7.95
CA GLU A 5 -9.24 20.88 8.94
C GLU A 5 -7.94 20.22 8.45
N LEU A 6 -8.06 19.04 7.82
CA LEU A 6 -6.94 18.35 7.16
C LEU A 6 -6.35 19.20 6.04
N ASP A 7 -7.20 19.76 5.17
CA ASP A 7 -6.77 20.63 4.06
C ASP A 7 -6.02 21.88 4.59
N ALA A 8 -6.52 22.46 5.69
CA ALA A 8 -5.88 23.61 6.33
C ALA A 8 -4.50 23.26 6.92
N ILE A 9 -4.35 22.08 7.52
CA ILE A 9 -3.08 21.57 8.03
C ILE A 9 -2.12 21.28 6.87
N GLN A 10 -2.59 20.60 5.83
CA GLN A 10 -1.77 20.23 4.67
C GLN A 10 -1.19 21.48 4.00
N LYS A 11 -2.03 22.48 3.71
CA LYS A 11 -1.59 23.76 3.15
C LYS A 11 -0.55 24.43 4.04
N PHE A 12 -0.73 24.36 5.36
CA PHE A 12 0.21 24.93 6.32
C PHE A 12 1.57 24.22 6.28
N VAL A 13 1.61 22.90 6.40
CA VAL A 13 2.88 22.15 6.45
C VAL A 13 3.65 22.29 5.13
N SER A 14 2.97 22.24 3.98
CA SER A 14 3.57 22.49 2.67
C SER A 14 4.23 23.87 2.58
N ASN A 15 3.59 24.92 3.10
CA ASN A 15 4.17 26.27 3.10
C ASN A 15 5.40 26.41 4.03
N THR A 16 5.50 25.57 5.06
CA THR A 16 6.64 25.58 5.99
C THR A 16 7.78 24.67 5.58
N GLY A 17 7.58 23.82 4.57
CA GLY A 17 8.53 22.78 4.16
C GLY A 17 8.59 21.58 5.11
N ALA A 18 7.70 21.51 6.09
CA ALA A 18 7.59 20.34 6.97
C ALA A 18 6.76 19.24 6.31
N THR A 19 7.13 17.98 6.55
CA THR A 19 6.41 16.81 6.02
C THR A 19 5.01 16.69 6.63
N ASP A 20 4.89 16.91 7.93
CA ASP A 20 3.63 16.85 8.69
C ASP A 20 3.71 17.73 9.96
N LEU A 21 2.64 17.74 10.77
CA LEU A 21 2.65 18.51 12.01
C LEU A 21 3.64 17.95 13.05
N PHE A 22 3.91 16.66 13.07
CA PHE A 22 4.89 16.07 14.00
C PHE A 22 6.28 16.63 13.72
N ALA A 23 6.67 16.67 12.44
CA ALA A 23 7.91 17.28 12.00
C ALA A 23 7.95 18.79 12.31
N TYR A 24 6.88 19.53 12.05
CA TYR A 24 6.84 20.97 12.30
C TYR A 24 6.94 21.33 13.79
N PHE A 25 6.24 20.58 14.66
CA PHE A 25 6.25 20.77 16.10
C PHE A 25 7.41 20.05 16.80
N GLU A 26 8.24 19.31 16.05
CA GLU A 26 9.40 18.55 16.55
C GLU A 26 9.01 17.58 17.68
N VAL A 27 7.91 16.85 17.46
CA VAL A 27 7.36 15.90 18.44
C VAL A 27 7.25 14.51 17.82
N ALA A 28 7.61 13.49 18.59
CA ALA A 28 7.52 12.10 18.15
C ALA A 28 6.05 11.68 17.94
N ARG A 29 5.81 10.74 17.01
CA ARG A 29 4.44 10.28 16.68
C ARG A 29 3.76 9.51 17.81
N ASP A 30 4.56 8.88 18.66
CA ASP A 30 4.15 8.11 19.84
C ASP A 30 4.18 8.94 21.14
N ALA A 31 4.59 10.22 21.08
CA ALA A 31 4.69 11.08 22.26
C ALA A 31 3.37 11.13 23.05
N ASP A 32 3.46 11.23 24.38
CA ASP A 32 2.28 11.39 25.22
C ASP A 32 1.60 12.77 25.05
N ILE A 33 0.40 12.90 25.62
CA ILE A 33 -0.40 14.12 25.51
C ILE A 33 0.33 15.30 26.15
N GLU A 34 0.99 15.10 27.29
CA GLU A 34 1.71 16.16 28.01
C GLU A 34 2.85 16.74 27.17
N THR A 35 3.64 15.87 26.52
CA THR A 35 4.71 16.26 25.61
C THR A 35 4.17 17.03 24.42
N VAL A 36 3.07 16.58 23.83
CA VAL A 36 2.38 17.29 22.74
C VAL A 36 1.93 18.68 23.19
N GLU A 37 1.30 18.79 24.35
CA GLU A 37 0.83 20.08 24.88
C GLU A 37 1.99 21.04 25.13
N ALA A 38 3.10 20.54 25.69
CA ALA A 38 4.31 21.31 25.93
C ALA A 38 4.94 21.80 24.62
N ALA A 39 5.03 20.94 23.60
CA ALA A 39 5.56 21.27 22.27
C ALA A 39 4.69 22.34 21.59
N VAL A 40 3.37 22.16 21.60
CA VAL A 40 2.43 23.13 21.02
C VAL A 40 2.49 24.47 21.77
N ARG A 41 2.58 24.46 23.11
CA ARG A 41 2.74 25.68 23.91
C ARG A 41 4.02 26.43 23.57
N ARG A 42 5.15 25.71 23.46
CA ARG A 42 6.46 26.26 23.10
C ARG A 42 6.43 26.91 21.72
N LYS A 43 5.91 26.20 20.72
CA LYS A 43 5.83 26.71 19.34
C LYS A 43 4.86 27.90 19.23
N ARG A 44 3.77 27.92 20.03
CA ARG A 44 2.88 29.09 20.11
C ARG A 44 3.58 30.30 20.71
N ALA A 45 4.34 30.14 21.80
CA ALA A 45 5.09 31.24 22.40
C ALA A 45 6.11 31.82 21.41
N TRP A 46 6.84 30.96 20.69
CA TRP A 46 7.70 31.38 19.58
C TRP A 46 6.91 32.16 18.51
N ALA A 47 5.76 31.63 18.07
CA ALA A 47 4.92 32.28 17.06
C ALA A 47 4.45 33.67 17.51
N GLN A 48 4.11 33.85 18.78
CA GLN A 48 3.75 35.17 19.34
C GLN A 48 4.90 36.17 19.20
N GLY A 49 6.15 35.75 19.41
CA GLY A 49 7.33 36.59 19.19
C GLY A 49 7.60 36.90 17.71
N GLN A 50 7.14 36.05 16.79
CA GLN A 50 7.38 36.19 15.35
C GLN A 50 6.24 36.90 14.58
N GLN A 51 5.16 37.30 15.24
CA GLN A 51 3.98 37.88 14.56
C GLN A 51 4.28 39.18 13.79
N ALA A 52 5.31 39.94 14.22
CA ALA A 52 5.75 41.17 13.57
C ALA A 52 6.86 40.93 12.52
N ASN A 53 7.46 39.74 12.49
CA ASN A 53 8.55 39.42 11.57
C ASN A 53 7.97 39.08 10.18
N PRO A 54 8.25 39.87 9.11
CA PRO A 54 7.71 39.64 7.79
C PRO A 54 7.97 38.23 7.25
N LYS A 55 9.12 37.63 7.60
CA LYS A 55 9.52 36.29 7.15
C LYS A 55 8.62 35.19 7.71
N TYR A 56 8.15 35.34 8.95
CA TYR A 56 7.42 34.29 9.68
C TYR A 56 5.98 34.67 10.02
N ARG A 57 5.55 35.90 9.69
CA ARG A 57 4.26 36.46 10.08
C ARG A 57 3.08 35.54 9.74
N GLN A 58 3.02 35.02 8.51
CA GLN A 58 1.92 34.17 8.08
C GLN A 58 1.88 32.85 8.88
N THR A 59 3.02 32.18 9.00
CA THR A 59 3.18 30.94 9.78
C THR A 59 2.83 31.16 11.25
N ALA A 60 3.32 32.25 11.85
CA ALA A 60 3.06 32.63 13.22
C ALA A 60 1.56 32.86 13.48
N ILE A 61 0.90 33.66 12.64
CA ILE A 61 -0.54 33.93 12.75
C ILE A 61 -1.33 32.62 12.65
N TRP A 62 -0.96 31.72 11.74
CA TRP A 62 -1.63 30.43 11.58
C TRP A 62 -1.52 29.58 12.86
N VAL A 63 -0.31 29.42 13.41
CA VAL A 63 -0.08 28.61 14.63
C VAL A 63 -0.86 29.18 15.82
N ILE A 64 -0.87 30.52 15.98
CA ILE A 64 -1.60 31.17 17.07
C ILE A 64 -3.10 30.92 16.95
N LYS A 65 -3.68 31.06 15.74
CA LYS A 65 -5.11 30.88 15.48
C LYS A 65 -5.56 29.42 15.55
N ASN A 66 -4.69 28.48 15.17
CA ASN A 66 -5.02 27.07 15.02
C ASN A 66 -4.42 26.18 16.13
N VAL A 67 -4.07 26.75 17.29
CA VAL A 67 -3.49 25.99 18.40
C VAL A 67 -4.39 24.82 18.84
N GLY A 68 -5.71 25.03 18.90
CA GLY A 68 -6.67 23.99 19.26
C GLY A 68 -6.72 22.87 18.24
N LEU A 69 -6.63 23.21 16.95
CA LEU A 69 -6.54 22.22 15.88
C LEU A 69 -5.26 21.40 15.98
N CYS A 70 -4.11 22.05 16.22
CA CYS A 70 -2.83 21.36 16.38
C CYS A 70 -2.84 20.40 17.57
N LYS A 71 -3.40 20.83 18.72
CA LYS A 71 -3.56 19.97 19.91
C LYS A 71 -4.43 18.75 19.62
N ARG A 72 -5.56 18.92 18.93
CA ARG A 72 -6.43 17.79 18.55
C ARG A 72 -5.72 16.85 17.58
N ALA A 73 -5.14 17.37 16.50
CA ALA A 73 -4.48 16.57 15.48
C ALA A 73 -3.29 15.75 16.02
N LEU A 74 -2.51 16.31 16.93
CA LEU A 74 -1.35 15.63 17.53
C LEU A 74 -1.70 14.80 18.77
N GLY A 75 -2.83 15.07 19.41
CA GLY A 75 -3.29 14.43 20.64
C GLY A 75 -4.56 13.61 20.43
N SER A 76 -5.71 14.16 20.82
CA SER A 76 -6.98 13.43 20.92
C SER A 76 -7.50 12.82 19.61
N GLU A 77 -7.15 13.39 18.45
CA GLU A 77 -7.54 12.93 17.12
C GLU A 77 -6.34 12.37 16.32
N ARG A 78 -5.25 11.99 17.00
CA ARG A 78 -4.01 11.50 16.40
C ARG A 78 -4.24 10.38 15.39
N GLY A 79 -4.99 9.36 15.76
CA GLY A 79 -5.24 8.20 14.88
C GLY A 79 -5.90 8.61 13.55
N ALA A 80 -6.86 9.53 13.61
CA ALA A 80 -7.53 10.04 12.41
C ALA A 80 -6.57 10.89 11.55
N TYR A 81 -5.75 11.74 12.18
CA TYR A 81 -4.77 12.54 11.44
C TYR A 81 -3.70 11.67 10.79
N VAL A 82 -3.11 10.72 11.53
CA VAL A 82 -2.11 9.78 11.02
C VAL A 82 -2.67 8.93 9.89
N GLY A 83 -3.88 8.40 10.04
CA GLY A 83 -4.54 7.63 8.99
C GLY A 83 -4.65 8.40 7.67
N GLU A 84 -4.99 9.69 7.72
CA GLU A 84 -5.15 10.50 6.51
C GLU A 84 -3.82 10.89 5.88
N ILE A 85 -2.79 11.25 6.65
CA ILE A 85 -1.46 11.53 6.07
C ILE A 85 -0.84 10.26 5.48
N THR A 86 -1.08 9.09 6.08
CA THR A 86 -0.60 7.82 5.55
C THR A 86 -1.33 7.47 4.26
N LYS A 87 -2.67 7.63 4.19
CA LYS A 87 -3.42 7.46 2.93
C LYS A 87 -2.91 8.38 1.83
N ALA A 88 -2.68 9.66 2.15
CA ALA A 88 -2.16 10.62 1.19
C ALA A 88 -0.75 10.26 0.69
N ALA A 89 0.13 9.79 1.58
CA ALA A 89 1.46 9.31 1.21
C ALA A 89 1.41 8.03 0.37
N GLN A 90 0.48 7.12 0.68
CA GLN A 90 0.30 5.85 -0.04
C GLN A 90 -0.38 6.03 -1.40
N SER A 91 -1.17 7.09 -1.61
CA SER A 91 -1.95 7.29 -2.83
C SER A 91 -1.10 7.26 -4.10
N GLY A 92 0.07 7.91 -4.10
CA GLY A 92 0.96 7.91 -5.27
C GLY A 92 1.58 6.53 -5.53
N ALA A 93 1.93 5.80 -4.48
CA ALA A 93 2.43 4.42 -4.59
C ALA A 93 1.34 3.48 -5.12
N LEU A 94 0.10 3.63 -4.65
CA LEU A 94 -1.04 2.83 -5.12
C LEU A 94 -1.39 3.10 -6.59
N GLU A 95 -1.25 4.34 -7.07
CA GLU A 95 -1.42 4.67 -8.48
C GLU A 95 -0.39 3.93 -9.36
N VAL A 96 0.89 3.95 -8.95
CA VAL A 96 1.94 3.18 -9.63
C VAL A 96 1.64 1.69 -9.62
N LEU A 97 1.18 1.16 -8.48
CA LEU A 97 0.81 -0.24 -8.34
C LEU A 97 -0.39 -0.61 -9.23
N GLY A 98 -1.35 0.31 -9.42
CA GLY A 98 -2.47 0.15 -10.35
C GLY A 98 -2.00 -0.10 -11.79
N ASN A 99 -1.03 0.69 -12.27
CA ASN A 99 -0.44 0.50 -13.60
C ASN A 99 0.26 -0.87 -13.75
N VAL A 100 0.84 -1.40 -12.66
CA VAL A 100 1.43 -2.73 -12.66
C VAL A 100 0.34 -3.80 -12.73
N LEU A 101 -0.75 -3.62 -11.99
CA LEU A 101 -1.92 -4.51 -12.06
C LEU A 101 -2.57 -4.51 -13.45
N ASP A 102 -2.63 -3.37 -14.14
CA ASP A 102 -3.12 -3.29 -15.53
C ASP A 102 -2.30 -4.17 -16.49
N GLY A 103 -0.98 -4.30 -16.27
CA GLY A 103 -0.12 -5.20 -17.03
C GLY A 103 -0.12 -6.66 -16.54
N ALA A 104 -0.37 -6.85 -15.24
CA ALA A 104 -0.38 -8.16 -14.60
C ALA A 104 -1.67 -8.94 -14.86
N VAL A 105 -2.82 -8.26 -14.90
CA VAL A 105 -4.11 -8.88 -15.21
C VAL A 105 -4.22 -9.08 -16.72
N TYR A 106 -4.36 -10.34 -17.13
CA TYR A 106 -4.57 -10.70 -18.53
C TYR A 106 -5.77 -11.63 -18.62
N ASP A 107 -6.65 -11.39 -19.60
CA ASP A 107 -7.88 -12.18 -19.78
C ASP A 107 -8.72 -12.30 -18.48
N HIS A 108 -8.89 -11.16 -17.77
CA HIS A 108 -9.59 -11.08 -16.48
C HIS A 108 -9.00 -12.01 -15.39
N LYS A 109 -7.75 -12.44 -15.54
CA LYS A 109 -7.07 -13.33 -14.59
C LYS A 109 -5.76 -12.76 -14.10
N LEU A 110 -5.51 -12.94 -12.81
CA LEU A 110 -4.22 -12.68 -12.17
C LEU A 110 -3.57 -14.02 -11.81
N SER A 111 -2.47 -14.39 -12.45
CA SER A 111 -1.72 -15.60 -12.09
C SER A 111 -0.96 -15.41 -10.78
N ALA A 112 -0.67 -16.50 -10.06
CA ALA A 112 0.09 -16.45 -8.81
C ALA A 112 1.46 -15.78 -8.95
N GLU A 113 2.20 -16.08 -10.03
CA GLU A 113 3.49 -15.46 -10.33
C GLU A 113 3.38 -13.94 -10.50
N ARG A 114 2.31 -13.47 -11.14
CA ARG A 114 2.09 -12.04 -11.35
C ARG A 114 1.57 -11.35 -10.09
N GLU A 115 0.78 -12.04 -9.28
CA GLU A 115 0.39 -11.56 -7.95
C GLU A 115 1.62 -11.38 -7.05
N GLU A 116 2.53 -12.34 -7.04
CA GLU A 116 3.81 -12.23 -6.31
C GLU A 116 4.63 -11.04 -6.80
N ALA A 117 4.73 -10.82 -8.12
CA ALA A 117 5.40 -9.64 -8.67
C ALA A 117 4.73 -8.31 -8.25
N VAL A 118 3.40 -8.28 -8.12
CA VAL A 118 2.66 -7.10 -7.62
C VAL A 118 2.94 -6.89 -6.13
N LEU A 119 2.97 -7.96 -5.34
CA LEU A 119 3.32 -7.90 -3.91
C LEU A 119 4.73 -7.37 -3.70
N ASP A 120 5.72 -7.94 -4.41
CA ASP A 120 7.11 -7.48 -4.39
C ASP A 120 7.23 -6.01 -4.78
N ARG A 121 6.47 -5.58 -5.79
CA ARG A 121 6.45 -4.18 -6.20
C ARG A 121 5.85 -3.29 -5.13
N GLY A 122 4.80 -3.75 -4.43
CA GLY A 122 4.22 -3.08 -3.28
C GLY A 122 5.24 -2.82 -2.18
N VAL A 123 6.05 -3.83 -1.84
CA VAL A 123 7.15 -3.71 -0.87
C VAL A 123 8.18 -2.67 -1.32
N GLN A 124 8.59 -2.70 -2.59
CA GLN A 124 9.53 -1.70 -3.15
C GLN A 124 8.99 -0.26 -3.09
N LEU A 125 7.68 -0.09 -3.15
CA LEU A 125 7.01 1.21 -3.03
C LEU A 125 6.78 1.63 -1.56
N GLY A 126 7.21 0.81 -0.60
CA GLY A 126 7.06 1.09 0.83
C GLY A 126 5.63 0.91 1.34
N LEU A 127 4.80 0.17 0.62
CA LEU A 127 3.45 -0.18 1.05
C LEU A 127 3.50 -1.40 1.97
N PRO A 128 2.75 -1.40 3.09
CA PRO A 128 2.59 -2.61 3.89
C PRO A 128 1.82 -3.69 3.11
N ASP A 129 2.17 -4.96 3.28
CA ASP A 129 1.55 -6.10 2.59
C ASP A 129 0.03 -6.08 2.68
N THR A 130 -0.52 -5.83 3.88
CA THR A 130 -1.98 -5.72 4.10
C THR A 130 -2.66 -4.63 3.27
N VAL A 131 -1.93 -3.57 2.90
CA VAL A 131 -2.45 -2.49 2.04
C VAL A 131 -2.43 -2.92 0.58
N VAL A 132 -1.38 -3.64 0.18
CA VAL A 132 -1.20 -4.16 -1.17
C VAL A 132 -2.23 -5.24 -1.47
N GLU A 133 -2.40 -6.23 -0.58
CA GLU A 133 -3.38 -7.31 -0.70
C GLU A 133 -4.80 -6.76 -0.86
N ARG A 134 -5.21 -5.85 0.03
CA ARG A 134 -6.52 -5.19 -0.07
C ARG A 134 -6.67 -4.42 -1.38
N TYR A 135 -5.61 -3.76 -1.85
CA TYR A 135 -5.65 -3.04 -3.11
C TYR A 135 -5.79 -3.97 -4.32
N ILE A 136 -5.15 -5.14 -4.29
CA ILE A 136 -5.32 -6.20 -5.31
C ILE A 136 -6.78 -6.67 -5.33
N GLU A 137 -7.37 -6.97 -4.17
CA GLU A 137 -8.78 -7.38 -4.06
C GLU A 137 -9.72 -6.30 -4.61
N ASP A 138 -9.58 -5.06 -4.15
CA ASP A 138 -10.37 -3.92 -4.62
C ASP A 138 -10.19 -3.68 -6.13
N TYR A 139 -9.01 -3.96 -6.68
CA TYR A 139 -8.75 -3.85 -8.12
C TYR A 139 -9.44 -4.98 -8.90
N LEU A 140 -9.30 -6.23 -8.47
CA LEU A 140 -9.92 -7.38 -9.12
C LEU A 140 -11.44 -7.24 -9.16
N ASP A 141 -12.06 -6.82 -8.05
CA ASP A 141 -13.50 -6.57 -7.96
C ASP A 141 -13.97 -5.46 -8.93
N ARG A 142 -13.20 -4.37 -9.03
CA ARG A 142 -13.52 -3.25 -9.93
C ARG A 142 -13.42 -3.60 -11.41
N HIS A 143 -12.54 -4.53 -11.76
CA HIS A 143 -12.23 -4.90 -13.14
C HIS A 143 -12.88 -6.24 -13.57
N ASP A 144 -13.78 -6.79 -12.74
CA ASP A 144 -14.41 -8.11 -12.91
C ASP A 144 -13.37 -9.21 -13.24
N ALA A 145 -12.23 -9.13 -12.56
CA ALA A 145 -11.12 -10.05 -12.70
C ALA A 145 -11.04 -10.98 -11.49
N ARG A 146 -10.35 -12.11 -11.64
CA ARG A 146 -10.18 -13.10 -10.57
C ARG A 146 -8.76 -13.61 -10.51
N ARG A 147 -8.35 -14.11 -9.35
CA ARG A 147 -7.13 -14.92 -9.25
C ARG A 147 -7.32 -16.16 -10.12
N ALA A 148 -6.32 -16.48 -10.92
CA ALA A 148 -6.29 -17.73 -11.67
C ALA A 148 -6.30 -18.87 -10.65
N SER A 149 -7.12 -19.90 -10.91
CA SER A 149 -6.98 -21.15 -10.17
C SER A 149 -5.54 -21.64 -10.30
N PRO A 150 -4.95 -22.19 -9.22
CA PRO A 150 -3.68 -22.87 -9.36
C PRO A 150 -3.80 -23.90 -10.50
N PRO A 151 -2.74 -24.13 -11.29
CA PRO A 151 -2.77 -25.17 -12.30
C PRO A 151 -3.21 -26.46 -11.62
N GLU A 152 -4.16 -27.17 -12.24
CA GLU A 152 -4.57 -28.49 -11.78
C GLU A 152 -3.28 -29.33 -11.69
N PHE A 153 -3.03 -29.92 -10.52
CA PHE A 153 -1.93 -30.85 -10.38
C PHE A 153 -2.24 -32.04 -11.29
N VAL A 154 -1.52 -32.13 -12.39
CA VAL A 154 -1.64 -33.27 -13.30
C VAL A 154 -0.70 -34.35 -12.78
N ASP A 155 -1.27 -35.41 -12.21
CA ASP A 155 -0.51 -36.59 -11.87
C ASP A 155 -0.05 -37.26 -13.18
N LEU A 156 1.26 -37.15 -13.46
CA LEU A 156 1.85 -37.73 -14.66
C LEU A 156 1.72 -39.25 -14.69
N TYR A 157 1.64 -39.92 -13.53
CA TYR A 157 1.40 -41.35 -13.45
C TYR A 157 -0.03 -41.70 -13.87
N GLU A 158 -1.01 -40.89 -13.45
CA GLU A 158 -2.40 -41.02 -13.88
C GLU A 158 -2.56 -40.78 -15.39
N VAL A 159 -1.92 -39.73 -15.93
CA VAL A 159 -1.92 -39.44 -17.38
C VAL A 159 -1.30 -40.57 -18.20
N LEU A 160 -0.25 -41.19 -17.66
CA LEU A 160 0.42 -42.33 -18.29
C LEU A 160 -0.28 -43.67 -17.99
N GLY A 161 -1.31 -43.68 -17.13
CA GLY A 161 -2.03 -44.87 -16.71
C GLY A 161 -1.16 -45.90 -16.00
N VAL A 162 -0.14 -45.44 -15.26
CA VAL A 162 0.80 -46.28 -14.51
C VAL A 162 0.70 -46.00 -13.01
N ASP A 163 1.08 -46.99 -12.20
CA ASP A 163 1.14 -46.84 -10.75
C ASP A 163 2.29 -45.89 -10.34
N PRO A 164 2.14 -45.07 -9.28
CA PRO A 164 3.24 -44.25 -8.75
C PRO A 164 4.51 -45.03 -8.40
N ASP A 165 4.38 -46.32 -8.05
CA ASP A 165 5.50 -47.20 -7.73
C ASP A 165 6.04 -47.98 -8.97
N ALA A 166 5.59 -47.63 -10.17
CA ALA A 166 6.02 -48.27 -11.41
C ALA A 166 7.52 -48.09 -11.67
N SER A 167 8.15 -49.15 -12.19
CA SER A 167 9.56 -49.14 -12.56
C SER A 167 9.82 -48.22 -13.75
N SER A 168 11.07 -47.75 -13.90
CA SER A 168 11.46 -46.89 -15.04
C SER A 168 11.19 -47.53 -16.40
N ALA A 169 11.24 -48.86 -16.50
CA ALA A 169 10.91 -49.58 -17.73
C ALA A 169 9.41 -49.48 -18.08
N GLU A 170 8.53 -49.61 -17.08
CA GLU A 170 7.08 -49.50 -17.24
C GLU A 170 6.65 -48.08 -17.61
N ILE A 171 7.29 -47.07 -17.01
CA ILE A 171 7.08 -45.65 -17.35
C ILE A 171 7.49 -45.38 -18.81
N GLN A 172 8.68 -45.83 -19.25
CA GLN A 172 9.13 -45.65 -20.63
C GLN A 172 8.19 -46.32 -21.64
N GLN A 173 7.67 -47.50 -21.29
CA GLN A 173 6.74 -48.23 -22.14
C GLN A 173 5.37 -47.55 -22.21
N ALA A 174 4.91 -46.92 -21.14
CA ALA A 174 3.70 -46.09 -21.12
C ALA A 174 3.87 -44.81 -21.95
N VAL A 175 5.00 -44.12 -21.82
CA VAL A 175 5.34 -42.93 -22.62
C VAL A 175 5.39 -43.26 -24.12
N ALA A 176 6.05 -44.36 -24.50
CA ALA A 176 6.13 -44.80 -25.90
C ALA A 176 4.74 -45.08 -26.49
N ARG A 177 3.87 -45.78 -25.74
CA ARG A 177 2.48 -46.04 -26.15
C ARG A 177 1.68 -44.75 -26.33
N GLY A 178 1.83 -43.78 -25.42
CA GLY A 178 1.16 -42.49 -25.50
C GLY A 178 1.60 -41.67 -26.73
N LEU A 179 2.90 -41.68 -27.04
CA LEU A 179 3.46 -41.00 -28.21
C LEU A 179 2.98 -41.63 -29.53
N ASP A 180 2.94 -42.96 -29.60
CA ASP A 180 2.44 -43.68 -30.78
C ASP A 180 0.95 -43.39 -31.04
N GLN A 181 0.12 -43.33 -29.99
CA GLN A 181 -1.29 -42.96 -30.10
C GLN A 181 -1.50 -41.52 -30.55
N ALA A 182 -0.68 -40.57 -30.06
CA ALA A 182 -0.76 -39.17 -30.45
C ALA A 182 -0.32 -38.93 -31.91
N GLN A 183 0.59 -39.74 -32.43
CA GLN A 183 1.03 -39.69 -33.83
C GLN A 183 0.01 -40.36 -34.78
N GLY A 184 -0.65 -41.44 -34.35
CA GLY A 184 -1.69 -42.12 -35.13
C GLY A 184 -3.01 -41.35 -35.29
N LEU A 185 -3.29 -40.38 -34.42
CA LEU A 185 -4.48 -39.51 -34.49
C LEU A 185 -4.31 -38.31 -35.43
N ASN A 186 -3.09 -38.04 -35.92
CA ASN A 186 -2.76 -36.95 -36.84
C ASN A 186 -2.50 -37.43 -38.29
N ALA A 187 -2.82 -38.68 -38.60
CA ALA A 187 -2.74 -39.29 -39.93
C ALA A 187 -4.15 -39.57 -40.49
#